data_AF-K1V741-F1
#
_entry.id   AF-K1V741-F1
#
_cell.length_a   1.000
_cell.length_b   1.000
_cell.length_c   1.000
_cell.angle_alpha   90.00
_cell.angle_beta   90.00
_cell.angle_gamma   90.00
#
_symmetry.space_group_name_H-M   'P 1'
#
loop_
_entity.id
_entity.type
_entity.pdbx_description
1 polymer ?
#
loop_
_entity_poly.entity_id
_entity_poly.type
_entity_poly.pdbx_seq_one_letter_code
_entity_poly.pdbx_strand_id
1 'polypeptide(L)'
;GRYWQGGVWPGTNYMVMQGLVQKGYGKLAREICLNHYAQVFEVYKKTGTFWEYYAPESAEPGFMARDNFVGWAGLPPIAELIEFIIGIRGDYAKKQIIWDMNLTEINGIERYPFGPEGLISLKAEARRSASDEPRITVDSNIDFELCVLYGGKEKKINVTSGKHTY
;
A
#
# COMPACT_ATOMS: atom_id res chain seq x y z
N GLY A 1 20.80 13.57 -6.62
CA GLY A 1 20.32 13.30 -7.99
C GLY A 1 19.85 14.58 -8.65
N ARG A 2 20.18 14.79 -9.93
CA ARG A 2 19.70 15.92 -10.73
C ARG A 2 18.63 15.41 -11.70
N TYR A 3 17.35 15.64 -11.41
CA TYR A 3 16.26 15.22 -12.29
C TYR A 3 16.34 13.71 -12.63
N TRP A 4 16.25 13.31 -13.90
CA TRP A 4 16.43 11.92 -14.35
C TRP A 4 17.84 11.35 -14.16
N GLN A 5 18.83 12.17 -13.78
CA GLN A 5 20.17 11.73 -13.41
C GLN A 5 20.24 11.46 -11.90
N GLY A 6 19.54 10.41 -11.47
CA GLY A 6 19.57 9.90 -10.09
C GLY A 6 18.60 10.58 -9.12
N GLY A 7 17.61 11.34 -9.58
CA GLY A 7 16.46 11.71 -8.76
C GLY A 7 15.59 10.48 -8.45
N VAL A 8 14.99 10.44 -7.27
CA VAL A 8 14.04 9.39 -6.88
C VAL A 8 12.65 9.83 -7.29
N TRP A 9 12.09 9.13 -8.26
CA TRP A 9 10.80 9.47 -8.86
C TRP A 9 9.71 8.53 -8.34
N PRO A 10 8.68 9.06 -7.64
CA PRO A 10 7.62 8.24 -7.07
C PRO A 10 6.95 7.31 -8.09
N GLY A 11 6.67 7.80 -9.30
CA GLY A 11 6.08 6.98 -10.37
C GLY A 11 6.95 5.79 -10.77
N THR A 12 8.26 5.98 -10.92
CA THR A 12 9.17 4.88 -11.28
C THR A 12 9.32 3.86 -10.16
N ASN A 13 9.41 4.32 -8.91
CA ASN A 13 9.47 3.42 -7.75
C ASN A 13 8.21 2.58 -7.68
N TYR A 14 7.03 3.19 -7.82
CA TYR A 14 5.76 2.48 -7.81
C TYR A 14 5.70 1.42 -8.91
N MET A 15 6.08 1.75 -10.15
CA MET A 15 6.14 0.78 -11.24
C MET A 15 7.08 -0.40 -10.95
N VAL A 16 8.26 -0.14 -10.39
CA VAL A 16 9.22 -1.19 -10.00
C VAL A 16 8.64 -2.10 -8.92
N MET A 17 8.03 -1.52 -7.88
CA MET A 17 7.40 -2.28 -6.80
C MET A 17 6.26 -3.16 -7.30
N GLN A 18 5.40 -2.64 -8.18
CA GLN A 18 4.34 -3.43 -8.83
C GLN A 18 4.92 -4.59 -9.65
N GLY A 19 5.96 -4.32 -10.46
CA GLY A 19 6.63 -5.36 -11.24
C GLY A 19 7.24 -6.46 -10.37
N LEU A 20 7.85 -6.10 -9.24
CA LEU A 20 8.39 -7.04 -8.26
C LEU A 20 7.30 -7.93 -7.66
N VAL A 21 6.16 -7.34 -7.26
CA VAL A 21 5.01 -8.11 -6.75
C VAL A 21 4.52 -9.13 -7.77
N GLN A 22 4.37 -8.73 -9.04
CA GLN A 22 3.93 -9.62 -10.12
C GLN A 22 4.90 -10.79 -10.40
N LYS A 23 6.15 -10.67 -9.97
CA LYS A 23 7.17 -11.71 -10.10
C LYS A 23 7.40 -12.51 -8.81
N GLY A 24 6.57 -12.30 -7.78
CA GLY A 24 6.66 -13.01 -6.50
C GLY A 24 7.66 -12.40 -5.51
N TYR A 25 8.23 -11.23 -5.80
CA TYR A 25 9.17 -10.53 -4.92
C TYR A 25 8.47 -9.53 -3.99
N GLY A 26 7.34 -9.92 -3.40
CA GLY A 26 6.51 -9.03 -2.56
C GLY A 26 7.26 -8.46 -1.35
N LYS A 27 8.09 -9.27 -0.68
CA LYS A 27 8.91 -8.82 0.45
C LYS A 27 9.86 -7.68 0.05
N LEU A 28 10.57 -7.83 -1.08
CA LEU A 28 11.48 -6.80 -1.57
C LEU A 28 10.72 -5.54 -2.00
N ALA A 29 9.57 -5.68 -2.67
CA ALA A 29 8.74 -4.54 -3.03
C ALA A 29 8.30 -3.75 -1.78
N ARG A 30 7.90 -4.44 -0.70
CA ARG A 30 7.56 -3.81 0.57
C ARG A 30 8.75 -3.11 1.23
N GLU A 31 9.94 -3.72 1.21
CA GLU A 31 11.15 -3.09 1.76
C GLU A 31 11.48 -1.77 1.05
N ILE A 32 11.37 -1.75 -0.29
CA ILE A 32 11.54 -0.53 -1.10
C ILE A 32 10.49 0.50 -0.73
N CYS A 33 9.22 0.09 -0.63
CA CYS A 33 8.12 0.97 -0.24
C CYS A 33 8.36 1.61 1.13
N LEU A 34 8.70 0.82 2.15
CA LEU A 34 8.90 1.33 3.51
C LEU A 34 10.03 2.36 3.56
N ASN A 35 11.12 2.11 2.84
CA ASN A 35 12.21 3.07 2.72
C ASN A 35 11.75 4.35 2.01
N HIS A 36 11.11 4.22 0.84
CA HIS A 36 10.66 5.37 0.05
C HIS A 36 9.65 6.23 0.81
N TYR A 37 8.63 5.61 1.42
CA TYR A 37 7.66 6.25 2.28
C TYR A 37 8.33 7.02 3.42
N ALA A 38 9.27 6.40 4.12
CA ALA A 38 9.98 7.04 5.22
C ALA A 38 10.77 8.28 4.77
N GLN A 39 11.52 8.20 3.66
CA GLN A 39 12.26 9.36 3.14
C GLN A 39 11.34 10.51 2.72
N VAL A 40 10.22 10.19 2.04
CA VAL A 40 9.22 11.19 1.64
C VAL A 40 8.57 11.83 2.87
N PHE A 41 8.27 11.03 3.90
CA PHE A 41 7.71 11.52 5.15
C PHE A 41 8.68 12.44 5.91
N GLU A 42 9.97 12.11 5.96
CA GLU A 42 10.99 13.00 6.53
C GLU A 42 11.06 14.35 5.80
N VAL A 43 11.01 14.35 4.46
CA VAL A 43 10.96 15.59 3.68
C VAL A 43 9.70 16.38 3.99
N TYR A 44 8.53 15.73 4.02
CA TYR A 44 7.28 16.38 4.38
C TYR A 44 7.34 17.03 5.77
N LYS A 45 7.90 16.35 6.77
CA LYS A 45 8.07 16.91 8.12
C LYS A 45 8.96 18.16 8.13
N LYS A 46 10.00 18.21 7.28
CA LYS A 46 10.91 19.36 7.18
C LYS A 46 10.31 20.53 6.40
N THR A 47 9.61 20.25 5.31
CA THR A 47 9.21 21.28 4.33
C THR A 47 7.71 21.61 4.35
N GLY A 48 6.88 20.80 4.99
CA GLY A 48 5.42 20.97 5.07
C GLY A 48 4.67 20.73 3.76
N THR A 49 5.31 20.13 2.75
CA THR A 49 4.71 19.90 1.43
C THR A 49 5.36 18.72 0.70
N PHE A 50 4.76 18.27 -0.40
CA PHE A 50 5.27 17.21 -1.27
C PHE A 50 5.96 17.79 -2.50
N TRP A 51 6.95 17.04 -3.00
CA TRP A 51 7.84 17.49 -4.07
C TRP A 51 7.78 16.58 -5.27
N GLU A 52 8.08 17.14 -6.44
CA GLU A 52 8.06 16.44 -7.73
C GLU A 52 8.92 15.17 -7.72
N TYR A 53 10.11 15.21 -7.11
CA TYR A 53 10.98 14.06 -6.93
C TYR A 53 11.95 14.33 -5.77
N TYR A 54 12.65 13.30 -5.30
CA TYR A 54 13.42 13.34 -4.06
C TYR A 54 14.91 13.06 -4.28
N ALA A 55 15.75 13.50 -3.35
CA ALA A 55 17.17 13.17 -3.37
C ALA A 55 17.39 11.67 -3.06
N PRO A 56 18.36 11.00 -3.72
CA PRO A 56 18.61 9.58 -3.54
C PRO A 56 19.42 9.23 -2.28
N GLU A 57 20.19 10.19 -1.76
CA GLU A 57 21.18 9.95 -0.70
C GLU A 57 20.81 10.65 0.61
N SER A 58 19.73 11.44 0.62
CA SER A 58 19.29 12.20 1.78
C SER A 58 17.78 12.43 1.77
N ALA A 59 17.20 12.60 2.95
CA ALA A 59 15.81 13.02 3.13
C ALA A 59 15.64 14.51 2.78
N GLU A 60 15.81 14.85 1.50
CA GLU A 60 15.67 16.20 0.94
C GLU A 60 14.87 16.16 -0.37
N PRO A 61 14.24 17.27 -0.76
CA PRO A 61 13.73 17.42 -2.11
C PRO A 61 14.80 17.16 -3.17
N GLY A 62 14.39 16.72 -4.35
CA GLY A 62 15.26 16.66 -5.52
C GLY A 62 15.82 18.03 -5.86
N PHE A 63 17.02 18.07 -6.44
CA PHE A 63 17.67 19.33 -6.81
C PHE A 63 16.86 20.10 -7.86
N MET A 64 16.31 21.27 -7.51
CA MET A 64 15.36 22.02 -8.36
C MET A 64 14.03 21.29 -8.61
N ALA A 65 13.63 20.36 -7.75
CA ALA A 65 12.28 19.80 -7.76
C ALA A 65 11.24 20.89 -7.47
N ARG A 66 10.05 20.76 -8.07
CA ARG A 66 8.92 21.65 -7.75
C ARG A 66 8.29 21.27 -6.41
N ASP A 67 7.94 22.28 -5.61
CA ASP A 67 7.17 22.13 -4.39
C ASP A 67 5.66 22.07 -4.68
N ASN A 68 4.86 21.78 -3.65
CA ASN A 68 3.39 21.69 -3.74
C ASN A 68 2.89 20.79 -4.89
N PHE A 69 3.65 19.72 -5.17
CA PHE A 69 3.41 18.86 -6.29
C PHE A 69 2.75 17.56 -5.83
N VAL A 70 1.42 17.50 -5.87
CA VAL A 70 0.64 16.28 -5.51
C VAL A 70 0.08 15.60 -6.78
N GLY A 71 0.91 15.54 -7.83
CA GLY A 71 0.67 14.65 -8.96
C GLY A 71 1.09 13.23 -8.59
N TRP A 72 2.17 12.73 -9.19
CA TRP A 72 2.73 11.42 -8.82
C TRP A 72 3.31 11.38 -7.40
N ALA A 73 3.59 12.51 -6.75
CA ALA A 73 4.02 12.51 -5.34
C ALA A 73 2.89 12.15 -4.37
N GLY A 74 1.65 11.97 -4.85
CA GLY A 74 0.59 11.33 -4.09
C GLY A 74 0.75 9.81 -3.92
N LEU A 75 1.63 9.16 -4.71
CA LEU A 75 1.86 7.72 -4.63
C LEU A 75 2.37 7.26 -3.25
N PRO A 76 3.41 7.89 -2.64
CA PRO A 76 3.90 7.47 -1.33
C PRO A 76 2.85 7.59 -0.21
N PRO A 77 2.17 8.75 -0.01
CA PRO A 77 1.24 8.88 1.11
C PRO A 77 -0.07 8.11 0.94
N ILE A 78 -0.45 7.71 -0.28
CA ILE A 78 -1.75 7.08 -0.56
C ILE A 78 -1.56 5.63 -1.03
N ALA A 79 -1.07 5.43 -2.24
CA ALA A 79 -1.02 4.11 -2.87
C ALA A 79 -0.03 3.19 -2.16
N GLU A 80 1.18 3.67 -1.86
CA GLU A 80 2.19 2.88 -1.14
C GLU A 80 1.72 2.52 0.28
N LEU A 81 1.10 3.46 0.99
CA LEU A 81 0.52 3.22 2.30
C LEU A 81 -0.55 2.11 2.26
N ILE A 82 -1.53 2.22 1.35
CA ILE A 82 -2.64 1.26 1.27
C ILE A 82 -2.15 -0.09 0.74
N GLU A 83 -1.42 -0.09 -0.37
CA GLU A 83 -1.13 -1.30 -1.15
C GLU A 83 0.04 -2.10 -0.62
N PHE A 84 1.03 -1.44 -0.01
CA PHE A 84 2.27 -2.09 0.41
C PHE A 84 2.51 -2.06 1.91
N ILE A 85 2.07 -1.00 2.62
CA ILE A 85 2.23 -0.90 4.08
C ILE A 85 1.07 -1.60 4.81
N ILE A 86 -0.18 -1.21 4.52
CA ILE A 86 -1.38 -1.93 5.00
C ILE A 86 -1.53 -3.24 4.23
N GLY A 87 -1.18 -3.25 2.94
CA GLY A 87 -1.07 -4.45 2.12
C GLY A 87 -2.32 -4.78 1.29
N ILE A 88 -3.25 -3.84 1.13
CA ILE A 88 -4.55 -4.06 0.49
C ILE A 88 -4.49 -3.65 -0.98
N ARG A 89 -4.73 -4.60 -1.88
CA ARG A 89 -4.73 -4.40 -3.34
C ARG A 89 -5.99 -4.99 -3.95
N GLY A 90 -6.80 -4.15 -4.59
CA GLY A 90 -8.01 -4.57 -5.29
C GLY A 90 -7.78 -4.83 -6.78
N ASP A 91 -8.30 -5.94 -7.28
CA ASP A 91 -8.45 -6.25 -8.71
C ASP A 91 -9.94 -6.45 -9.02
N TYR A 92 -10.59 -5.36 -9.44
CA TYR A 92 -12.03 -5.38 -9.72
C TYR A 92 -12.40 -6.31 -10.88
N ALA A 93 -11.55 -6.43 -11.91
CA ALA A 93 -11.81 -7.30 -13.04
C ALA A 93 -11.88 -8.79 -12.61
N LYS A 94 -11.07 -9.17 -11.63
CA LYS A 94 -11.11 -10.51 -11.01
C LYS A 94 -12.08 -10.63 -9.84
N LYS A 95 -12.75 -9.54 -9.43
CA LYS A 95 -13.53 -9.45 -8.19
C LYS A 95 -12.75 -9.99 -6.98
N GLN A 96 -11.47 -9.61 -6.88
CA GLN A 96 -10.57 -10.09 -5.85
C GLN A 96 -9.93 -8.92 -5.12
N ILE A 97 -9.78 -9.05 -3.80
CA ILE A 97 -8.89 -8.20 -3.01
C ILE A 97 -7.81 -9.09 -2.40
N ILE A 98 -6.56 -8.68 -2.55
CA ILE A 98 -5.43 -9.28 -1.85
C ILE A 98 -5.14 -8.42 -0.61
N TRP A 99 -5.01 -9.05 0.55
CA TRP A 99 -4.48 -8.43 1.76
C TRP A 99 -3.19 -9.13 2.19
N ASP A 100 -2.06 -8.49 1.91
CA ASP A 100 -0.72 -8.93 2.26
C ASP A 100 -0.32 -8.44 3.66
N MET A 101 -0.65 -9.25 4.66
CA MET A 101 -0.67 -8.86 6.05
C MET A 101 0.71 -9.01 6.70
N ASN A 102 1.39 -7.89 6.85
CA ASN A 102 2.69 -7.79 7.52
C ASN A 102 2.60 -7.11 8.90
N LEU A 103 1.57 -6.27 9.10
CA LEU A 103 1.33 -5.57 10.37
C LEU A 103 0.73 -6.51 11.42
N THR A 104 0.94 -6.20 12.69
CA THR A 104 0.49 -7.02 13.84
C THR A 104 -0.47 -6.28 14.75
N GLU A 105 -0.49 -4.96 14.69
CA GLU A 105 -1.45 -4.08 15.33
C GLU A 105 -2.82 -4.14 14.64
N ILE A 106 -3.84 -3.53 15.25
CA ILE A 106 -5.12 -3.31 14.58
C ILE A 106 -4.89 -2.43 13.35
N ASN A 107 -5.28 -2.92 12.18
CA ASN A 107 -5.08 -2.20 10.92
C ASN A 107 -6.16 -2.59 9.91
N GLY A 108 -6.26 -1.81 8.83
CA GLY A 108 -7.30 -1.99 7.82
C GLY A 108 -7.58 -0.73 7.03
N ILE A 109 -8.69 -0.75 6.31
CA ILE A 109 -9.21 0.39 5.54
C ILE A 109 -10.73 0.40 5.63
N GLU A 110 -11.30 1.59 5.76
CA GLU A 110 -12.75 1.78 5.75
C GLU A 110 -13.18 2.45 4.46
N ARG A 111 -14.38 2.10 3.98
CA ARG A 111 -15.00 2.73 2.80
C ARG A 111 -14.09 2.69 1.56
N TYR A 112 -13.36 1.60 1.37
CA TYR A 112 -12.53 1.37 0.20
C TYR A 112 -13.42 1.21 -1.04
N PRO A 113 -13.27 2.09 -2.05
CA PRO A 113 -14.03 1.97 -3.29
C PRO A 113 -13.51 0.79 -4.12
N PHE A 114 -14.41 -0.07 -4.57
CA PHE A 114 -14.07 -1.25 -5.37
C PHE A 114 -14.98 -1.38 -6.58
N GLY A 115 -14.48 -0.95 -7.74
CA GLY A 115 -15.28 -0.86 -8.95
C GLY A 115 -16.33 0.26 -8.91
N PRO A 116 -17.39 0.18 -9.74
CA PRO A 116 -18.37 1.25 -9.87
C PRO A 116 -19.23 1.50 -8.63
N GLU A 117 -19.58 0.43 -7.90
CA GLU A 117 -20.55 0.49 -6.78
C GLU A 117 -20.01 -0.10 -5.47
N GLY A 118 -18.88 -0.82 -5.49
CA GLY A 118 -18.37 -1.49 -4.31
C GLY A 118 -17.84 -0.52 -3.27
N LEU A 119 -18.23 -0.75 -2.02
CA LEU A 119 -17.76 -0.03 -0.85
C LEU A 119 -17.46 -1.04 0.25
N ILE A 120 -16.18 -1.20 0.57
CA ILE A 120 -15.69 -2.30 1.40
C ILE A 120 -14.90 -1.72 2.58
N SER A 121 -15.18 -2.22 3.77
CA SER A 121 -14.35 -1.97 4.96
C SER A 121 -13.73 -3.28 5.41
N LEU A 122 -12.41 -3.26 5.62
CA LEU A 122 -11.59 -4.39 6.01
C LEU A 122 -10.87 -4.00 7.30
N LYS A 123 -11.01 -4.81 8.34
CA LYS A 123 -10.34 -4.59 9.62
C LYS A 123 -9.74 -5.89 10.13
N ALA A 124 -8.46 -5.85 10.49
CA ALA A 124 -7.77 -6.92 11.18
C ALA A 124 -7.60 -6.56 12.65
N GLU A 125 -7.82 -7.54 13.52
CA GLU A 125 -7.50 -7.40 14.94
C GLU A 125 -6.00 -7.58 15.19
N ALA A 126 -5.54 -7.11 16.35
CA ALA A 126 -4.15 -7.29 16.75
C ALA A 126 -3.79 -8.77 16.92
N ARG A 127 -2.55 -9.13 16.59
CA ARG A 127 -1.99 -10.47 16.65
C ARG A 127 -0.56 -10.44 17.22
N ARG A 128 -0.05 -11.57 17.71
CA ARG A 128 1.26 -11.61 18.38
C ARG A 128 2.40 -11.64 17.38
N SER A 129 2.18 -12.24 16.22
CA SER A 129 3.18 -12.32 15.15
C SER A 129 2.55 -12.18 13.77
N ALA A 130 3.35 -11.82 12.76
CA ALA A 130 2.92 -11.77 11.37
C ALA A 130 2.57 -13.15 10.78
N SER A 131 2.96 -14.23 11.46
CA SER A 131 2.66 -15.61 11.07
C SER A 131 1.37 -16.17 11.70
N ASP A 132 0.84 -15.47 12.70
CA ASP A 132 -0.42 -15.84 13.33
C ASP A 132 -1.56 -15.59 12.35
N GLU A 133 -2.53 -16.51 12.33
CA GLU A 133 -3.72 -16.37 11.51
C GLU A 133 -4.49 -15.09 11.90
N PRO A 134 -4.74 -14.18 10.95
CA PRO A 134 -5.43 -12.94 11.23
C PRO A 134 -6.92 -13.17 11.42
N ARG A 135 -7.51 -12.54 12.43
CA ARG A 135 -8.96 -12.41 12.59
C ARG A 135 -9.43 -11.15 11.88
N ILE A 136 -10.28 -11.30 10.86
CA ILE A 136 -10.63 -10.21 9.95
C ILE A 136 -12.13 -9.95 10.00
N THR A 137 -12.54 -8.70 10.17
CA THR A 137 -13.91 -8.25 9.95
C THR A 137 -14.01 -7.54 8.61
N VAL A 138 -14.99 -7.94 7.82
CA VAL A 138 -15.30 -7.32 6.53
C VAL A 138 -16.73 -6.81 6.56
N ASP A 139 -16.94 -5.57 6.14
CA ASP A 139 -18.26 -4.97 5.89
C ASP A 139 -18.31 -4.52 4.43
N SER A 140 -19.15 -5.17 3.62
CA SER A 140 -19.18 -4.99 2.17
C SER A 140 -20.61 -4.92 1.64
N ASN A 141 -20.85 -4.08 0.63
CA ASN A 141 -22.12 -4.08 -0.11
C ASN A 141 -22.14 -5.02 -1.31
N ILE A 142 -21.04 -5.71 -1.60
CA ILE A 142 -20.90 -6.64 -2.73
C ILE A 142 -20.15 -7.91 -2.34
N ASP A 143 -20.27 -8.93 -3.17
CA ASP A 143 -19.53 -10.18 -3.02
C ASP A 143 -18.16 -10.10 -3.73
N PHE A 144 -17.12 -10.66 -3.13
CA PHE A 144 -15.77 -10.73 -3.70
C PHE A 144 -14.91 -11.84 -3.05
N GLU A 145 -13.81 -12.21 -3.68
CA GLU A 145 -12.80 -13.09 -3.07
C GLU A 145 -11.76 -12.25 -2.31
N LEU A 146 -11.62 -12.48 -1.01
CA LEU A 146 -10.52 -11.96 -0.20
C LEU A 146 -9.41 -13.00 -0.14
N CYS A 147 -8.25 -12.70 -0.72
CA CYS A 147 -7.03 -13.49 -0.62
C CYS A 147 -6.11 -12.88 0.47
N VAL A 148 -5.97 -13.59 1.59
CA VAL A 148 -5.17 -13.15 2.73
C VAL A 148 -3.82 -13.84 2.70
N LEU A 149 -2.74 -13.06 2.63
CA LEU A 149 -1.36 -13.55 2.69
C LEU A 149 -0.78 -13.21 4.07
N TYR A 150 -0.27 -14.20 4.79
CA TYR A 150 0.32 -14.02 6.12
C TYR A 150 1.31 -15.14 6.44
N GLY A 151 2.46 -14.83 7.03
CA GLY A 151 3.44 -15.87 7.44
C GLY A 151 3.86 -16.84 6.33
N GLY A 152 3.86 -16.41 5.06
CA GLY A 152 4.12 -17.28 3.90
C GLY A 152 2.97 -18.23 3.52
N LYS A 153 1.78 -18.07 4.13
CA LYS A 153 0.56 -18.80 3.83
C LYS A 153 -0.41 -17.94 3.02
N GLU A 154 -1.31 -18.63 2.33
CA GLU A 154 -2.43 -18.04 1.59
C GLU A 154 -3.75 -18.62 2.12
N LYS A 155 -4.73 -17.76 2.43
CA LYS A 155 -6.11 -18.13 2.79
C LYS A 155 -7.06 -17.37 1.89
N LYS A 156 -7.92 -18.08 1.17
CA LYS A 156 -8.98 -17.49 0.34
C LYS A 156 -10.31 -17.53 1.07
N ILE A 157 -11.03 -16.42 1.03
CA ILE A 157 -12.33 -16.24 1.69
C ILE A 157 -13.30 -15.71 0.65
N ASN A 158 -14.41 -16.41 0.45
CA ASN A 158 -15.53 -15.87 -0.33
C ASN A 158 -16.34 -14.96 0.58
N VAL A 159 -16.18 -13.65 0.42
CA VAL A 159 -16.93 -12.66 1.17
C VAL A 159 -18.27 -12.45 0.49
N THR A 160 -19.35 -12.65 1.25
CA THR A 160 -20.69 -12.21 0.85
C THR A 160 -20.99 -10.83 1.40
N SER A 161 -21.89 -10.11 0.73
CA SER A 161 -22.40 -8.82 1.20
C SER A 161 -22.92 -8.88 2.64
N GLY A 162 -22.82 -7.75 3.32
CA GLY A 162 -23.02 -7.60 4.76
C GLY A 162 -21.72 -7.59 5.55
N LYS A 163 -21.87 -7.70 6.87
CA LYS A 163 -20.77 -7.63 7.84
C LYS A 163 -20.49 -8.99 8.45
N HIS A 164 -19.27 -9.49 8.26
CA HIS A 164 -18.85 -10.84 8.65
C HIS A 164 -17.45 -10.83 9.28
N THR A 165 -17.16 -11.81 10.14
CA THR A 165 -15.84 -12.02 10.73
C THR A 165 -15.31 -13.41 10.34
N TYR A 166 -14.04 -13.47 9.93
CA TYR A 166 -13.33 -14.64 9.41
C TYR A 166 -12.01 -14.92 10.15
#